data_AF-A0A661UE40-F1
#
_entry.id   AF-A0A661UE40-F1
#
_cell.length_a   1.000
_cell.length_b   1.000
_cell.length_c   1.000
_cell.angle_alpha   90.00
_cell.angle_beta   90.00
_cell.angle_gamma   90.00
#
_symmetry.space_group_name_H-M   'P 1'
#
loop_
_entity.id
_entity.type
_entity.pdbx_description
1 polymer ?
#
loop_
_entity_poly.entity_id
_entity_poly.type
_entity_poly.pdbx_seq_one_letter_code
_entity_poly.pdbx_strand_id
1 'polypeptide(L)'
;AFVAKFRGDGLIIATPTGSTAYSLAAGGPILHPSMNVIVLSPICPHTLTNRPIVVPDNVVIKAQLFSGGQEVILTIDGQDAVPLFD
;
A
#
# COMPACT_ATOMS: atom_id res chain seq x y z
N ALA A 1 -12.37 1.77 -10.85
CA ALA A 1 -12.44 3.25 -10.86
C ALA A 1 -11.11 3.79 -10.36
N PHE A 2 -10.74 5.02 -10.74
CA PHE A 2 -9.58 5.69 -10.15
C PHE A 2 -9.90 6.08 -8.69
N VAL A 3 -8.98 5.79 -7.77
CA VAL A 3 -9.22 5.96 -6.32
C VAL A 3 -8.49 7.19 -5.79
N ALA A 4 -7.16 7.26 -5.98
CA ALA A 4 -6.35 8.35 -5.45
C ALA A 4 -5.04 8.50 -6.23
N LYS A 5 -4.48 9.71 -6.18
CA LYS A 5 -3.10 10.03 -6.53
C LYS A 5 -2.55 10.90 -5.42
N PHE A 6 -1.37 10.55 -4.92
CA PHE A 6 -0.72 11.27 -3.83
C PHE A 6 0.79 11.19 -3.99
N ARG A 7 1.48 12.07 -3.27
CA ARG A 7 2.93 12.04 -3.08
C ARG A 7 3.20 11.68 -1.62
N GLY A 8 4.22 10.88 -1.36
CA GLY A 8 4.62 10.44 -0.03
C GLY A 8 5.79 9.49 -0.15
N ASP A 9 6.09 8.79 0.94
CA ASP A 9 7.21 7.83 0.97
C ASP A 9 6.87 6.56 0.18
N GLY A 10 5.59 6.17 0.13
CA GLY A 10 5.16 4.99 -0.62
C GLY A 10 3.73 4.54 -0.36
N LEU A 11 3.44 3.30 -0.77
CA LEU A 11 2.16 2.64 -0.60
C LEU A 11 2.40 1.20 -0.13
N ILE A 12 1.71 0.78 0.92
CA ILE A 12 1.68 -0.60 1.37
C ILE A 12 0.41 -1.26 0.84
N ILE A 13 0.55 -2.44 0.23
CA ILE A 13 -0.54 -3.33 -0.16
C ILE A 13 -0.38 -4.60 0.66
N ALA A 14 -1.27 -4.84 1.61
CA ALA A 14 -1.12 -5.93 2.57
C ALA A 14 -2.34 -6.84 2.64
N THR A 15 -2.07 -8.11 2.93
CA THR A 15 -3.09 -9.10 3.32
C THR A 15 -3.61 -8.80 4.73
N PRO A 16 -4.68 -9.48 5.21
CA PRO A 16 -5.14 -9.31 6.58
C PRO A 16 -4.06 -9.68 7.61
N THR A 17 -3.25 -10.71 7.35
CA THR A 17 -2.10 -11.05 8.19
C THR A 17 -1.04 -9.94 8.18
N GLY A 18 -0.77 -9.34 7.02
CA GLY A 18 0.14 -8.20 6.89
C GLY A 18 -0.41 -6.90 7.49
N SER A 19 -1.70 -6.83 7.82
CA SER A 19 -2.33 -5.63 8.38
C SER A 19 -1.74 -5.23 9.74
N THR A 20 -1.24 -6.20 10.51
CA THR A 20 -0.59 -5.99 11.81
C THR A 20 0.90 -5.69 11.70
N ALA A 21 1.48 -5.73 10.49
CA ALA A 21 2.89 -5.45 10.23
C ALA A 21 3.10 -3.97 9.88
N TYR A 22 3.87 -3.67 8.83
CA TYR A 22 4.19 -2.29 8.46
C TYR A 22 2.93 -1.46 8.12
N SER A 23 1.87 -2.10 7.63
CA SER A 23 0.57 -1.46 7.40
C SER A 23 0.02 -0.79 8.68
N LEU A 24 0.17 -1.43 9.84
CA LEU A 24 -0.28 -0.87 11.13
C LEU A 24 0.53 0.38 11.49
N ALA A 25 1.84 0.36 11.27
CA ALA A 25 2.71 1.50 11.53
C ALA A 25 2.40 2.69 10.59
N ALA A 26 1.92 2.42 9.37
CA ALA A 26 1.41 3.44 8.44
C ALA A 26 -0.02 3.91 8.74
N GLY A 27 -0.63 3.48 9.85
CA GLY A 27 -1.97 3.87 10.29
C GLY A 27 -3.10 3.00 9.74
N GLY A 28 -2.78 1.86 9.11
CA GLY A 28 -3.73 0.84 8.67
C GLY A 28 -4.48 0.16 9.82
N PRO A 29 -5.71 -0.34 9.58
CA PRO A 29 -6.48 -1.09 10.57
C PRO A 29 -5.88 -2.47 10.86
N ILE A 30 -6.17 -3.01 12.04
CA ILE A 30 -5.97 -4.43 12.35
C ILE A 30 -7.14 -5.22 11.74
N LEU A 31 -6.82 -6.21 10.91
CA LEU A 31 -7.79 -7.08 10.26
C LEU A 31 -7.67 -8.50 10.80
N HIS A 32 -8.80 -9.21 10.88
CA HIS A 32 -8.79 -10.62 11.27
C HIS A 32 -8.15 -11.47 10.14
N PRO A 33 -7.22 -12.40 10.44
CA PRO A 33 -6.49 -13.15 9.41
C PRO A 33 -7.35 -13.95 8.41
N SER A 34 -8.57 -14.33 8.80
CA SER A 34 -9.49 -15.10 7.97
C SER A 34 -10.36 -14.26 7.01
N MET A 35 -10.18 -12.94 6.97
CA MET A 35 -10.95 -12.07 6.07
C MET A 35 -10.42 -12.14 4.63
N ASN A 36 -11.32 -12.11 3.65
CA ASN A 36 -10.96 -12.12 2.23
C ASN A 36 -10.86 -10.68 1.70
N VAL A 37 -9.85 -9.95 2.16
CA VAL A 37 -9.66 -8.51 1.87
C VAL A 37 -8.18 -8.16 1.71
N ILE A 38 -7.91 -7.03 1.05
CA ILE A 38 -6.60 -6.40 0.93
C ILE A 38 -6.69 -4.99 1.51
N VAL A 39 -5.66 -4.55 2.23
CA VAL A 39 -5.55 -3.18 2.74
C VAL A 39 -4.49 -2.38 1.98
N LEU A 40 -4.83 -1.14 1.65
CA LEU A 40 -3.99 -0.16 1.00
C LEU A 40 -3.68 0.96 1.98
N SER A 41 -2.43 1.07 2.45
CA SER A 41 -2.00 2.03 3.47
C SER A 41 -0.92 2.95 2.89
N PRO A 42 -1.21 4.25 2.63
CA PRO A 42 -0.20 5.22 2.22
C PRO A 42 0.86 5.44 3.31
N ILE A 43 2.14 5.54 2.94
CA ILE A 43 3.24 5.86 3.87
C ILE A 43 3.51 7.36 3.79
N CYS A 44 3.36 8.06 4.93
CA CYS A 44 3.58 9.50 5.07
C CYS A 44 3.05 10.35 3.89
N PRO A 45 1.76 10.23 3.50
CA PRO A 45 1.25 10.96 2.35
C PRO A 45 1.25 12.47 2.62
N HIS A 46 1.73 13.27 1.66
CA HIS A 46 1.73 14.74 1.70
C HIS A 46 0.33 15.31 1.38
N THR A 47 -0.73 14.68 1.89
CA THR A 47 -2.13 15.04 1.69
C THR A 47 -2.92 14.74 2.96
N LEU A 48 -3.77 15.66 3.40
CA LEU A 48 -4.49 15.57 4.69
C LEU A 48 -5.52 14.44 4.79
N THR A 49 -5.98 13.88 3.67
CA THR A 49 -7.18 13.02 3.63
C THR A 49 -6.93 11.60 3.15
N ASN A 50 -5.68 11.19 2.92
CA ASN A 50 -5.37 9.84 2.44
C ASN A 50 -5.42 8.84 3.60
N ARG A 51 -6.59 8.23 3.80
CA ARG A 51 -6.79 7.16 4.79
C ARG A 51 -6.55 5.79 4.16
N PRO A 52 -6.16 4.79 4.97
CA PRO A 52 -6.11 3.41 4.50
C PRO A 52 -7.46 2.93 3.95
N ILE A 53 -7.41 2.11 2.91
CA ILE A 53 -8.59 1.60 2.21
C ILE A 53 -8.56 0.08 2.25
N VAL A 54 -9.67 -0.54 2.66
CA VAL A 54 -9.85 -2.00 2.64
C VAL A 54 -10.76 -2.36 1.47
N VAL A 55 -10.32 -3.29 0.63
CA VAL A 55 -11.06 -3.77 -0.55
C VAL A 55 -11.17 -5.30 -0.54
N PRO A 56 -12.17 -5.89 -1.20
CA PRO A 56 -12.24 -7.34 -1.39
C PRO A 56 -10.99 -7.88 -2.11
N ASP A 57 -10.56 -9.10 -1.79
CA ASP A 57 -9.38 -9.75 -2.40
C ASP A 57 -9.59 -10.22 -3.86
N ASN A 58 -10.83 -10.23 -4.34
CA ASN A 58 -11.18 -10.63 -5.70
C ASN A 58 -11.09 -9.48 -6.74
N VAL A 59 -10.62 -8.30 -6.33
CA VAL A 59 -10.46 -7.14 -7.22
C VAL A 59 -9.02 -7.01 -7.72
N VAL A 60 -8.87 -6.51 -8.94
CA VAL A 60 -7.54 -6.20 -9.49
C VAL A 60 -7.13 -4.80 -9.04
N ILE A 61 -6.03 -4.74 -8.28
CA ILE A 61 -5.42 -3.48 -7.84
C ILE A 61 -4.34 -3.09 -8.85
N LYS A 62 -4.42 -1.86 -9.37
CA LYS A 62 -3.41 -1.27 -10.24
C LYS A 62 -2.80 -0.07 -9.56
N ALA A 63 -1.50 -0.12 -9.29
CA ALA A 63 -0.71 1.01 -8.84
C ALA A 63 0.18 1.47 -10.00
N GLN A 64 0.19 2.77 -10.27
CA GLN A 64 1.06 3.38 -11.27
C GLN A 64 2.01 4.32 -10.57
N LEU A 65 3.30 4.18 -10.89
CA LEU A 65 4.34 5.01 -10.32
C LEU A 65 4.50 6.30 -11.15
N PHE A 66 4.76 7.41 -10.45
CA PHE A 66 5.17 8.68 -11.05
C PHE A 66 6.45 9.11 -10.36
N SER A 67 7.56 8.44 -10.72
CA SER A 67 8.83 8.53 -10.00
C SER A 67 9.51 9.89 -10.20
N GLY A 68 9.30 10.53 -11.35
CA GLY A 68 10.01 11.77 -11.71
C GLY A 68 11.53 11.58 -11.75
N GLY A 69 12.01 10.36 -12.00
CA GLY A 69 13.44 10.00 -11.97
C GLY A 69 13.98 9.64 -10.58
N GLN A 70 13.13 9.56 -9.55
CA GLN A 70 13.53 9.04 -8.24
C GLN A 70 13.55 7.51 -8.24
N GLU A 71 14.51 6.92 -7.55
CA GLU A 71 14.53 5.46 -7.36
C GLU A 71 13.39 5.04 -6.43
N VAL A 72 12.67 4.00 -6.84
CA VAL A 72 11.58 3.42 -6.06
C VAL A 72 11.78 1.93 -6.00
N ILE A 73 11.59 1.35 -4.82
CA ILE A 73 11.83 -0.07 -4.57
C ILE A 73 10.50 -0.71 -4.17
N LEU A 74 10.17 -1.81 -4.84
CA LEU A 74 9.15 -2.76 -4.37
C LEU A 74 9.81 -3.71 -3.39
N THR A 75 9.31 -3.73 -2.17
CA THR A 75 9.70 -4.74 -1.19
C THR A 75 8.57 -5.73 -0.97
N ILE A 76 8.86 -7.02 -1.05
CA ILE A 76 7.90 -8.10 -0.80
C ILE A 76 8.22 -8.72 0.56
N ASP A 77 7.25 -8.69 1.48
CA ASP A 77 7.34 -9.21 2.85
C ASP A 77 8.60 -8.77 3.64
N GLY A 78 9.17 -7.62 3.28
CA GLY A 78 10.39 -7.10 3.90
C GLY A 78 11.69 -7.83 3.51
N GLN A 79 11.64 -8.78 2.57
CA GLN A 79 12.75 -9.69 2.27
C GLN A 79 13.31 -9.44 0.88
N ASP A 80 12.47 -9.52 -0.16
CA ASP A 80 12.90 -9.28 -1.52
C ASP A 80 12.71 -7.82 -1.89
N ALA A 81 13.73 -7.21 -2.50
CA ALA A 81 13.71 -5.82 -2.95
C ALA A 81 14.01 -5.76 -4.45
N VAL A 82 13.09 -5.16 -5.21
CA VAL A 82 13.19 -5.02 -6.67
C VAL A 82 13.00 -3.55 -7.06
N PRO A 83 13.90 -2.95 -7.84
CA PRO A 83 13.68 -1.61 -8.37
C PRO A 83 12.43 -1.55 -9.25
N LEU A 84 11.61 -0.53 -9.05
CA LEU A 84 10.46 -0.22 -9.90
C LEU A 84 10.79 0.96 -10.80
N PHE A 85 10.37 0.84 -12.05
CA PHE A 85 10.49 1.87 -13.07
C PHE A 85 9.08 2.24 -13.57
N ASP A 86 8.90 3.50 -13.95
CA ASP A 86 7.68 4.06 -14.50
C ASP A 86 7.42 3.70 -15.98
#